data_AF-R1EQE2-F1
#
_entry.id   AF-R1EQE2-F1
#
_cell.length_a   1.000
_cell.length_b   1.000
_cell.length_c   1.000
_cell.angle_alpha   90.00
_cell.angle_beta   90.00
_cell.angle_gamma   90.00
#
_symmetry.space_group_name_H-M   'P 1'
#
loop_
_entity.id
_entity.type
_entity.pdbx_description
1 polymer ?
#
loop_
_entity_poly.entity_id
_entity_poly.type
_entity_poly.pdbx_seq_one_letter_code
_entity_poly.pdbx_strand_id
1 'polypeptide(L)'
;MSSLSLKSPSPLCTPKLDEIYLRSADSRRSSGSQSPLREPPSPLPMASPRPGASLATADRRGVHALERLGEALDAALSTGVAFVLLLWAKRSVFYEVLIRVVRLLLFVALLIPGWIPATAHYLYGAGVSRGVRYGPSSRHKLDVYSPVAAVHPPPPDGFPTVLFVCGGAWMIGYRMWAFLFGWVLQRNGVLCLAIDYRNWPQATMPEMVADVERALRWAQANAASLGGDVHGRVRRS
;
A
#
# COMPACT_ATOMS: atom_id res chain seq x y z
N MET A 1 28.56 38.19 -14.08
CA MET A 1 27.67 39.06 -14.89
C MET A 1 26.86 38.10 -15.75
N SER A 2 25.56 37.86 -15.59
CA SER A 2 24.50 38.72 -15.05
C SER A 2 23.43 37.87 -14.36
N SER A 3 22.95 38.41 -13.25
CA SER A 3 21.68 38.11 -12.59
C SER A 3 20.49 38.59 -13.43
N LEU A 4 19.28 38.22 -12.99
CA LEU A 4 17.94 38.78 -13.26
C LEU A 4 16.99 37.68 -13.74
N SER A 5 15.74 37.57 -13.30
CA SER A 5 15.00 38.20 -12.21
C SER A 5 13.63 37.48 -12.18
N LEU A 6 13.05 37.38 -10.99
CA LEU A 6 11.69 36.93 -10.74
C LEU A 6 10.64 37.63 -11.63
N LYS A 7 9.57 36.91 -11.98
CA LYS A 7 8.23 37.50 -12.13
C LYS A 7 7.10 36.46 -11.99
N SER A 8 6.52 36.37 -10.79
CA SER A 8 5.06 36.25 -10.59
C SER A 8 4.53 37.69 -10.38
N PRO A 9 3.27 38.04 -10.70
CA PRO A 9 2.05 37.68 -9.94
C PRO A 9 0.80 37.53 -10.89
N SER A 10 -0.47 37.29 -10.54
CA SER A 10 -1.36 37.72 -9.45
C SER A 10 -2.65 36.86 -9.47
N PRO A 11 -3.46 36.84 -8.37
CA PRO A 11 -4.66 36.02 -8.21
C PRO A 11 -5.94 36.67 -8.78
N LEU A 12 -6.87 35.83 -9.24
CA LEU A 12 -8.20 36.24 -9.70
C LEU A 12 -9.10 36.63 -8.52
N CYS A 13 -9.75 37.78 -8.69
CA CYS A 13 -10.65 38.46 -7.77
C CYS A 13 -12.12 38.00 -7.96
N THR A 14 -12.89 38.24 -6.89
CA THR A 14 -14.28 37.87 -6.55
C THR A 14 -15.38 38.38 -7.51
N PRO A 15 -16.69 38.11 -7.23
CA PRO A 15 -17.44 39.11 -6.45
C PRO A 15 -18.46 38.55 -5.44
N LYS A 16 -18.58 39.30 -4.33
CA LYS A 16 -19.71 39.35 -3.40
C LYS A 16 -20.96 39.87 -4.13
N LEU A 17 -22.12 39.32 -3.78
CA LEU A 17 -23.45 39.82 -4.14
C LEU A 17 -24.33 39.80 -2.88
N ASP A 18 -24.06 40.73 -1.97
CA ASP A 18 -25.08 41.32 -1.11
C ASP A 18 -25.61 42.55 -1.86
N GLU A 19 -26.91 42.85 -1.67
CA GLU A 19 -27.61 44.06 -2.13
C GLU A 19 -28.46 43.93 -3.41
N ILE A 20 -29.64 43.29 -3.29
CA ILE A 20 -30.83 43.64 -4.09
C ILE A 20 -32.07 43.52 -3.19
N TYR A 21 -32.53 44.62 -2.58
CA TYR A 21 -33.89 45.18 -2.74
C TYR A 21 -34.13 46.39 -1.80
N LEU A 22 -33.85 47.57 -2.35
CA LEU A 22 -34.69 48.77 -2.31
C LEU A 22 -35.06 49.47 -0.98
N ARG A 23 -34.27 50.51 -0.77
CA ARG A 23 -34.59 51.86 -0.27
C ARG A 23 -35.81 52.50 -0.98
N SER A 24 -36.76 53.03 -0.21
CA SER A 24 -37.53 54.26 -0.55
C SER A 24 -37.92 54.92 0.79
N ALA A 25 -37.23 55.99 1.20
CA ALA A 25 -37.52 57.42 0.93
C ALA A 25 -38.82 57.88 1.62
N ASP A 26 -38.73 58.43 2.85
CA ASP A 26 -38.49 59.84 3.20
C ASP A 26 -39.67 60.78 2.83
N SER A 27 -40.39 61.27 3.85
CA SER A 27 -41.05 62.59 3.78
C SER A 27 -41.39 63.14 5.17
N ARG A 28 -40.48 64.00 5.63
CA ARG A 28 -40.58 65.09 6.60
C ARG A 28 -41.93 65.81 6.80
N ARG A 29 -42.04 66.35 8.04
CA ARG A 29 -42.49 67.71 8.44
C ARG A 29 -43.91 67.84 9.04
N SER A 30 -44.00 68.15 10.34
CA SER A 30 -44.21 69.54 10.80
C SER A 30 -44.52 69.61 12.30
N SER A 31 -43.86 70.57 12.96
CA SER A 31 -44.12 71.08 14.30
C SER A 31 -45.24 72.13 14.26
N GLY A 32 -46.15 72.12 15.22
CA GLY A 32 -47.12 73.19 15.43
C GLY A 32 -47.65 73.19 16.86
N SER A 33 -47.27 74.21 17.63
CA SER A 33 -47.68 74.53 19.00
C SER A 33 -49.03 75.24 19.01
N GLN A 34 -49.91 74.93 19.97
CA GLN A 34 -50.66 75.89 20.82
C GLN A 34 -51.56 75.17 21.87
N SER A 35 -51.58 75.69 23.09
CA SER A 35 -52.38 75.28 24.28
C SER A 35 -53.56 76.25 24.52
N PRO A 36 -54.29 76.26 25.66
CA PRO A 36 -55.03 75.20 26.40
C PRO A 36 -56.49 75.62 26.77
N LEU A 37 -57.38 74.70 27.16
CA LEU A 37 -58.54 75.01 28.03
C LEU A 37 -58.93 73.82 28.96
N ARG A 38 -58.81 74.11 30.27
CA ARG A 38 -59.39 73.60 31.55
C ARG A 38 -60.28 72.32 31.68
N GLU A 39 -59.84 71.48 32.64
CA GLU A 39 -60.52 70.77 33.78
C GLU A 39 -61.69 69.77 33.56
N PRO A 40 -62.02 68.83 34.50
CA PRO A 40 -61.63 68.65 35.94
C PRO A 40 -61.17 67.20 36.34
N PRO A 41 -60.87 66.89 37.64
CA PRO A 41 -60.02 65.74 38.03
C PRO A 41 -60.71 64.47 38.59
N SER A 42 -60.07 63.32 38.31
CA SER A 42 -59.91 62.03 39.05
C SER A 42 -61.12 61.24 39.62
N PRO A 43 -61.10 59.90 39.54
CA PRO A 43 -60.61 59.11 40.68
C PRO A 43 -59.68 57.90 40.35
N LEU A 44 -59.09 57.38 41.43
CA LEU A 44 -57.99 56.41 41.64
C LEU A 44 -58.15 54.96 41.09
N PRO A 45 -57.07 54.14 41.07
CA PRO A 45 -56.96 52.97 40.19
C PRO A 45 -57.59 51.70 40.79
N MET A 46 -58.29 50.95 39.95
CA MET A 46 -58.78 49.61 40.27
C MET A 46 -57.70 48.56 39.96
N ALA A 47 -57.21 47.92 41.00
CA ALA A 47 -56.31 46.79 40.93
C ALA A 47 -57.01 45.57 40.28
N SER A 48 -56.46 45.08 39.16
CA SER A 48 -56.84 43.78 38.60
C SER A 48 -56.07 42.65 39.31
N PRO A 49 -56.72 41.56 39.74
CA PRO A 49 -56.05 40.45 40.40
C PRO A 49 -55.23 39.61 39.41
N ARG A 50 -53.96 39.32 39.75
CA ARG A 50 -53.14 38.33 39.03
C ARG A 50 -53.63 36.92 39.36
N PRO A 51 -53.95 36.05 38.37
CA PRO A 51 -54.21 34.65 38.64
C PRO A 51 -52.91 33.90 38.98
N GLY A 52 -53.02 32.90 39.85
CA GLY A 52 -51.92 32.23 40.55
C GLY A 52 -50.89 31.56 39.63
N ALA A 53 -49.64 31.99 39.76
CA ALA A 53 -48.47 31.40 39.09
C ALA A 53 -47.92 30.13 39.78
N SER A 54 -48.55 29.65 40.86
CA SER A 54 -47.95 28.62 41.73
C SER A 54 -48.26 27.16 41.32
N LEU A 55 -49.47 26.86 40.85
CA LEU A 55 -49.85 25.47 40.54
C LEU A 55 -49.38 24.99 39.14
N ALA A 56 -49.43 25.86 38.13
CA ALA A 56 -49.03 25.53 36.75
C ALA A 56 -47.50 25.42 36.56
N THR A 57 -46.71 25.96 37.49
CA THR A 57 -45.24 25.92 37.43
C THR A 57 -44.65 24.65 38.03
N ALA A 58 -45.33 24.00 38.99
CA ALA A 58 -44.92 22.70 39.52
C ALA A 58 -45.12 21.57 38.49
N ASP A 59 -46.24 21.58 37.79
CA ASP A 59 -46.59 20.60 36.76
C ASP A 59 -45.64 20.66 35.54
N ARG A 60 -45.37 21.87 35.01
CA ARG A 60 -44.37 22.05 33.94
C ARG A 60 -42.96 21.64 34.32
N ARG A 61 -42.56 21.83 35.59
CA ARG A 61 -41.23 21.38 36.07
C ARG A 61 -41.13 19.85 36.10
N GLY A 62 -42.22 19.16 36.47
CA GLY A 62 -42.29 17.70 36.45
C GLY A 62 -42.19 17.15 35.02
N VAL A 63 -42.93 17.74 34.07
CA VAL A 63 -42.90 17.33 32.66
C VAL A 63 -41.51 17.55 32.05
N HIS A 64 -40.88 18.70 32.26
CA HIS A 64 -39.51 18.94 31.77
C HIS A 64 -38.46 18.07 32.45
N ALA A 65 -38.66 17.67 33.71
CA ALA A 65 -37.78 16.72 34.37
C ALA A 65 -37.91 15.32 33.73
N LEU A 66 -39.13 14.89 33.40
CA LEU A 66 -39.37 13.61 32.72
C LEU A 66 -38.85 13.61 31.28
N GLU A 67 -39.02 14.72 30.53
CA GLU A 67 -38.44 14.89 29.19
C GLU A 67 -36.91 14.79 29.23
N ARG A 68 -36.26 15.50 30.16
CA ARG A 68 -34.79 15.42 30.34
C ARG A 68 -34.31 14.04 30.75
N LEU A 69 -35.09 13.32 31.57
CA LEU A 69 -34.78 11.95 31.93
C LEU A 69 -34.92 11.02 30.72
N GLY A 70 -35.93 11.22 29.85
CA GLY A 70 -36.08 10.51 28.59
C GLY A 70 -34.92 10.75 27.63
N GLU A 71 -34.56 12.01 27.38
CA GLU A 71 -33.42 12.38 26.54
C GLU A 71 -32.10 11.80 27.07
N ALA A 72 -31.89 11.82 28.39
CA ALA A 72 -30.72 11.22 29.02
C ALA A 72 -30.71 9.69 28.89
N LEU A 73 -31.87 9.03 28.99
CA LEU A 73 -32.00 7.60 28.82
C LEU A 73 -31.72 7.18 27.37
N ASP A 74 -32.24 7.92 26.40
CA ASP A 74 -32.04 7.67 24.96
C ASP A 74 -30.57 7.87 24.57
N ALA A 75 -29.92 8.92 25.09
CA ALA A 75 -28.50 9.16 24.87
C ALA A 75 -27.61 8.06 25.49
N ALA A 76 -27.98 7.57 26.68
CA ALA A 76 -27.28 6.47 27.33
C ALA A 76 -27.47 5.14 26.56
N LEU A 77 -28.69 4.87 26.10
CA LEU A 77 -29.02 3.70 25.29
C LEU A 77 -28.28 3.71 23.94
N SER A 78 -28.30 4.86 23.24
CA SER A 78 -27.63 5.01 21.93
C SER A 78 -26.11 4.85 22.05
N THR A 79 -25.51 5.41 23.10
CA THR A 79 -24.07 5.29 23.37
C THR A 79 -23.69 3.85 23.71
N GLY A 80 -24.50 3.16 24.51
CA GLY A 80 -24.30 1.75 24.84
C GLY A 80 -24.36 0.84 23.61
N VAL A 81 -25.39 1.01 22.78
CA VAL A 81 -25.56 0.23 21.53
C VAL A 81 -24.42 0.50 20.56
N ALA A 82 -24.03 1.76 20.35
CA ALA A 82 -22.90 2.12 19.50
C ALA A 82 -21.59 1.50 20.01
N PHE A 83 -21.36 1.48 21.32
CA PHE A 83 -20.20 0.85 21.92
C PHE A 83 -20.18 -0.67 21.69
N VAL A 84 -21.30 -1.36 21.89
CA VAL A 84 -21.41 -2.80 21.61
C VAL A 84 -21.18 -3.11 20.14
N LEU A 85 -21.75 -2.33 19.22
CA LEU A 85 -21.55 -2.49 17.78
C LEU A 85 -20.08 -2.24 17.38
N LEU A 86 -19.41 -1.26 17.97
CA LEU A 86 -17.99 -1.00 17.73
C LEU A 86 -17.10 -2.11 18.28
N LEU A 87 -17.42 -2.66 19.46
CA LEU A 87 -16.70 -3.82 20.01
C LEU A 87 -16.93 -5.07 19.16
N TRP A 88 -18.17 -5.31 18.71
CA TRP A 88 -18.52 -6.40 17.81
C TRP A 88 -17.83 -6.26 16.45
N ALA A 89 -17.82 -5.05 15.87
CA ALA A 89 -17.14 -4.74 14.62
C ALA A 89 -15.61 -4.89 14.75
N LYS A 90 -14.99 -4.38 15.83
CA LYS A 90 -13.56 -4.58 16.09
C LYS A 90 -13.21 -6.05 16.27
N ARG A 91 -14.05 -6.80 16.99
CA ARG A 91 -13.91 -8.25 17.15
C ARG A 91 -14.04 -8.97 15.81
N SER A 92 -14.99 -8.58 14.96
CA SER A 92 -15.18 -9.12 13.61
C SER A 92 -13.99 -8.84 12.67
N VAL A 93 -13.51 -7.60 12.62
CA VAL A 93 -12.34 -7.23 11.79
C VAL A 93 -11.08 -7.93 12.27
N PHE A 94 -10.90 -8.06 13.59
CA PHE A 94 -9.76 -8.79 14.16
C PHE A 94 -9.76 -10.27 13.74
N TYR A 95 -10.90 -10.96 13.80
CA TYR A 95 -10.98 -12.36 13.38
C TYR A 95 -10.75 -12.54 11.88
N GLU A 96 -11.26 -11.63 11.05
CA GLU A 96 -11.00 -11.65 9.60
C GLU A 96 -9.52 -11.54 9.27
N VAL A 97 -8.82 -10.60 9.90
CA VAL A 97 -7.36 -10.45 9.74
C VAL A 97 -6.63 -11.65 10.30
N LEU A 98 -7.03 -12.13 11.48
CA LEU A 98 -6.42 -13.30 12.12
C LEU A 98 -6.56 -14.55 11.25
N ILE A 99 -7.75 -14.84 10.71
CA ILE A 99 -7.98 -15.98 9.83
C ILE A 99 -7.16 -15.85 8.55
N ARG A 100 -7.05 -14.65 7.95
CA ARG A 100 -6.21 -14.43 6.76
C ARG A 100 -4.73 -14.67 7.05
N VAL A 101 -4.24 -14.22 8.20
CA VAL A 101 -2.86 -14.46 8.64
C VAL A 101 -2.63 -15.94 8.93
N VAL A 102 -3.51 -16.59 9.69
CA VAL A 102 -3.41 -18.03 9.99
C VAL A 102 -3.46 -18.84 8.70
N ARG A 103 -4.34 -18.50 7.76
CA ARG A 103 -4.42 -19.15 6.44
C ARG A 103 -3.15 -18.95 5.63
N LEU A 104 -2.55 -17.76 5.64
CA LEU A 104 -1.27 -17.48 4.98
C LEU A 104 -0.13 -18.27 5.62
N LEU A 105 -0.05 -18.30 6.96
CA LEU A 105 0.96 -19.06 7.69
C LEU A 105 0.83 -20.56 7.45
N LEU A 106 -0.40 -21.09 7.47
CA LEU A 106 -0.68 -22.48 7.14
C LEU A 106 -0.26 -22.78 5.69
N PHE A 107 -0.62 -21.92 4.74
CA PHE A 107 -0.21 -22.07 3.34
C PHE A 107 1.32 -22.11 3.18
N VAL A 108 2.04 -21.18 3.82
CA VAL A 108 3.51 -21.14 3.80
C VAL A 108 4.10 -22.38 4.48
N ALA A 109 3.55 -22.80 5.62
CA ALA A 109 3.99 -24.00 6.34
C ALA A 109 3.82 -25.28 5.51
N LEU A 110 2.74 -25.38 4.71
CA LEU A 110 2.54 -26.49 3.79
C LEU A 110 3.50 -26.46 2.59
N LEU A 111 3.97 -25.27 2.19
CA LEU A 111 4.83 -25.10 1.02
C LEU A 111 6.31 -25.35 1.32
N ILE A 112 6.77 -25.01 2.53
CA ILE A 112 8.18 -25.14 2.95
C ILE A 112 8.75 -26.57 2.78
N PRO A 113 8.07 -27.65 3.19
CA PRO A 113 8.60 -29.02 3.07
C PRO A 113 9.01 -29.40 1.65
N GLY A 114 8.32 -28.89 0.63
CA GLY A 114 8.65 -29.15 -0.78
C GLY A 114 9.97 -28.50 -1.22
N TRP A 115 10.40 -27.43 -0.55
CA TRP A 115 11.59 -26.66 -0.91
C TRP A 115 12.84 -27.15 -0.17
N ILE A 116 12.69 -27.85 0.95
CA ILE A 116 13.80 -28.35 1.77
C ILE A 116 14.77 -29.23 0.97
N PRO A 117 14.33 -30.25 0.19
CA PRO A 117 15.26 -31.12 -0.52
C PRO A 117 16.08 -30.38 -1.58
N ALA A 118 15.42 -29.49 -2.33
CA ALA A 118 16.08 -28.69 -3.35
C ALA A 118 17.09 -27.70 -2.75
N THR A 119 16.74 -27.09 -1.61
CA THR A 119 17.63 -26.19 -0.87
C THR A 119 18.82 -26.94 -0.29
N ALA A 120 18.59 -28.11 0.31
CA ALA A 120 19.65 -28.97 0.84
C ALA A 120 20.61 -29.42 -0.28
N HIS A 121 20.09 -29.79 -1.44
CA HIS A 121 20.89 -30.12 -2.63
C HIS A 121 21.71 -28.91 -3.12
N TYR A 122 21.15 -27.71 -3.10
CA TYR A 122 21.91 -26.52 -3.48
C TYR A 122 23.08 -26.21 -2.53
N LEU A 123 22.89 -26.47 -1.22
CA LEU A 123 23.92 -26.18 -0.21
C LEU A 123 24.99 -27.26 -0.12
N TYR A 124 24.58 -28.53 -0.20
CA TYR A 124 25.42 -29.70 0.11
C TYR A 124 25.48 -30.75 -1.00
N GLY A 125 24.72 -30.59 -2.08
CA GLY A 125 24.63 -31.55 -3.17
C GLY A 125 25.90 -31.60 -4.02
N ALA A 126 26.26 -32.80 -4.44
CA ALA A 126 27.34 -33.01 -5.39
C ALA A 126 27.00 -32.40 -6.76
N GLY A 127 28.02 -31.92 -7.46
CA GLY A 127 27.86 -31.30 -8.79
C GLY A 127 27.33 -29.87 -8.78
N VAL A 128 27.23 -29.21 -7.62
CA VAL A 128 26.86 -27.79 -7.52
C VAL A 128 28.09 -26.96 -7.16
N SER A 129 28.62 -26.20 -8.12
CA SER A 129 29.71 -25.24 -7.88
C SER A 129 29.16 -23.83 -7.77
N ARG A 130 29.25 -23.25 -6.58
CA ARG A 130 28.62 -21.96 -6.28
C ARG A 130 29.59 -20.78 -6.43
N GLY A 131 29.13 -19.70 -7.04
CA GLY A 131 29.82 -18.41 -7.03
C GLY A 131 31.06 -18.34 -7.93
N VAL A 132 31.07 -19.11 -9.02
CA VAL A 132 32.14 -19.08 -10.03
C VAL A 132 32.17 -17.71 -10.68
N ARG A 133 33.33 -17.05 -10.69
CA ARG A 133 33.48 -15.70 -11.26
C ARG A 133 33.67 -15.76 -12.77
N TYR A 134 32.86 -14.99 -13.50
CA TYR A 134 32.98 -14.87 -14.97
C TYR A 134 33.45 -13.48 -15.43
N GLY A 135 33.56 -12.52 -14.51
CA GLY A 135 33.91 -11.14 -14.85
C GLY A 135 34.40 -10.29 -13.67
N PRO A 136 34.66 -8.99 -13.90
CA PRO A 136 35.32 -8.13 -12.92
C PRO A 136 34.43 -7.72 -11.74
N SER A 137 33.14 -7.43 -11.96
CA SER A 137 32.21 -7.00 -10.91
C SER A 137 32.02 -8.07 -9.83
N SER A 138 31.69 -7.63 -8.61
CA SER A 138 31.34 -8.53 -7.50
C SER A 138 30.13 -9.41 -7.81
N ARG A 139 29.21 -8.91 -8.65
CA ARG A 139 28.02 -9.63 -9.14
C ARG A 139 28.29 -10.50 -10.37
N HIS A 140 29.47 -10.45 -10.98
CA HIS A 140 29.80 -11.33 -12.11
C HIS A 140 30.14 -12.74 -11.63
N LYS A 141 29.13 -13.41 -11.08
CA LYS A 141 29.19 -14.75 -10.51
C LYS A 141 28.11 -15.62 -11.12
N LEU A 142 28.35 -16.91 -11.20
CA LEU A 142 27.35 -17.90 -11.63
C LEU A 142 27.45 -19.17 -10.80
N ASP A 143 26.36 -19.92 -10.79
CA ASP A 143 26.29 -21.26 -10.21
C ASP A 143 26.23 -22.31 -11.31
N VAL A 144 27.07 -23.33 -11.16
CA VAL A 144 27.16 -24.45 -12.09
C VAL A 144 26.48 -25.65 -11.46
N TYR A 145 25.51 -26.22 -12.17
CA TYR A 145 24.83 -27.46 -11.81
C TYR A 145 25.21 -28.52 -12.85
N SER A 146 26.22 -29.33 -12.53
CA SER A 146 26.75 -30.38 -13.40
C SER A 146 26.09 -31.73 -13.11
N PRO A 147 25.61 -32.45 -14.13
CA PRO A 147 25.11 -33.82 -13.96
C PRO A 147 26.16 -34.70 -13.29
N VAL A 148 25.71 -35.56 -12.38
CA VAL A 148 26.61 -36.52 -11.70
C VAL A 148 26.89 -37.66 -12.67
N ALA A 149 28.15 -37.84 -13.06
CA ALA A 149 28.57 -38.85 -14.05
C ALA A 149 28.14 -40.29 -13.70
N ALA A 150 28.03 -40.60 -12.40
CA ALA A 150 27.55 -41.90 -11.93
C ALA A 150 26.06 -42.15 -12.24
N VAL A 151 25.26 -41.10 -12.38
CA VAL A 151 23.82 -41.17 -12.67
C VAL A 151 23.54 -40.96 -14.16
N HIS A 152 24.25 -40.02 -14.77
CA HIS A 152 24.17 -39.71 -16.19
C HIS A 152 25.57 -39.85 -16.80
N PRO A 153 25.85 -40.96 -17.50
CA PRO A 153 27.10 -41.09 -18.24
C PRO A 153 27.23 -39.92 -19.24
N PRO A 154 28.42 -39.30 -19.35
CA PRO A 154 28.61 -38.19 -20.28
C PRO A 154 28.38 -38.65 -21.72
N PRO A 155 27.54 -37.94 -22.49
CA PRO A 155 27.38 -38.20 -23.92
C PRO A 155 28.71 -38.01 -24.66
N PRO A 156 28.89 -38.63 -25.85
CA PRO A 156 30.11 -38.46 -26.65
C PRO A 156 30.43 -36.98 -26.96
N ASP A 157 29.40 -36.17 -27.13
CA ASP A 157 29.48 -34.75 -27.47
C ASP A 157 29.44 -33.82 -26.23
N GLY A 158 29.34 -34.37 -25.01
CA GLY A 158 29.12 -33.61 -23.77
C GLY A 158 27.64 -33.38 -23.43
N PHE A 159 27.38 -32.84 -22.24
CA PHE A 159 26.02 -32.56 -21.76
C PHE A 159 25.42 -31.33 -22.44
N PRO A 160 24.13 -31.34 -22.81
CA PRO A 160 23.45 -30.12 -23.25
C PRO A 160 23.57 -29.04 -22.17
N THR A 161 23.94 -27.83 -22.56
CA THR A 161 24.22 -26.73 -21.63
C THR A 161 23.19 -25.62 -21.76
N VAL A 162 22.62 -25.20 -20.63
CA VAL A 162 21.62 -24.13 -20.54
C VAL A 162 22.17 -22.99 -19.69
N LEU A 163 22.17 -21.78 -20.24
CA LEU A 163 22.44 -20.56 -19.51
C LEU A 163 21.12 -20.00 -18.97
N PHE A 164 20.95 -20.00 -17.66
CA PHE A 164 19.77 -19.47 -17.00
C PHE A 164 20.01 -18.04 -16.52
N VAL A 165 19.17 -17.12 -16.99
CA VAL A 165 19.18 -15.71 -16.61
C VAL A 165 17.97 -15.45 -15.72
N CYS A 166 18.20 -15.08 -14.45
CA CYS A 166 17.11 -14.75 -13.54
C CYS A 166 16.34 -13.51 -14.04
N GLY A 167 15.01 -13.62 -14.08
CA GLY A 167 14.11 -12.50 -14.25
C GLY A 167 13.98 -11.64 -12.99
N GLY A 168 13.02 -10.70 -13.00
CA GLY A 168 12.77 -9.77 -11.89
C GLY A 168 12.80 -8.30 -12.29
N ALA A 169 12.35 -8.00 -13.51
CA ALA A 169 12.24 -6.65 -14.06
C ALA A 169 13.55 -5.83 -13.95
N TRP A 170 14.72 -6.48 -14.04
CA TRP A 170 16.05 -5.85 -13.97
C TRP A 170 16.39 -5.17 -12.63
N MET A 171 15.50 -5.25 -11.65
CA MET A 171 15.65 -4.63 -10.33
C MET A 171 16.02 -5.66 -9.28
N ILE A 172 15.35 -6.81 -9.34
CA ILE A 172 15.56 -7.92 -8.42
C ILE A 172 16.03 -9.12 -9.22
N GLY A 173 16.85 -9.96 -8.59
CA GLY A 173 17.46 -11.10 -9.25
C GLY A 173 18.71 -11.52 -8.50
N TYR A 174 18.87 -12.82 -8.35
CA TYR A 174 20.04 -13.43 -7.74
C TYR A 174 20.21 -14.85 -8.27
N ARG A 175 21.45 -15.27 -8.57
CA ARG A 175 21.76 -16.61 -9.12
C ARG A 175 21.15 -17.77 -8.33
N MET A 176 21.05 -17.62 -7.00
CA MET A 176 20.51 -18.67 -6.13
C MET A 176 19.06 -18.99 -6.48
N TRP A 177 18.26 -18.06 -6.99
CA TRP A 177 16.85 -18.31 -7.31
C TRP A 177 16.65 -19.41 -8.36
N ALA A 178 17.71 -19.75 -9.10
CA ALA A 178 17.72 -20.87 -10.04
C ALA A 178 17.84 -22.24 -9.37
N PHE A 179 17.99 -22.36 -8.04
CA PHE A 179 18.36 -23.62 -7.39
C PHE A 179 17.43 -24.79 -7.71
N LEU A 180 16.12 -24.54 -7.76
CA LEU A 180 15.14 -25.58 -8.08
C LEU A 180 15.24 -26.00 -9.55
N PHE A 181 15.37 -25.02 -10.45
CA PHE A 181 15.49 -25.26 -11.88
C PHE A 181 16.81 -25.98 -12.22
N GLY A 182 17.92 -25.52 -11.65
CA GLY A 182 19.23 -26.15 -11.77
C GLY A 182 19.24 -27.58 -11.26
N TRP A 183 18.57 -27.84 -10.13
CA TRP A 183 18.44 -29.22 -9.61
C TRP A 183 17.67 -30.13 -10.56
N VAL A 184 16.54 -29.67 -11.11
CA VAL A 184 15.76 -30.46 -12.07
C VAL A 184 16.55 -30.72 -13.34
N LEU A 185 17.19 -29.71 -13.91
CA LEU A 185 18.01 -29.87 -15.12
C LEU A 185 19.20 -30.82 -14.91
N GLN A 186 19.90 -30.67 -13.78
CA GLN A 186 21.01 -31.54 -13.41
C GLN A 186 20.58 -33.02 -13.35
N ARG A 187 19.40 -33.30 -12.79
CA ARG A 187 18.81 -34.65 -12.70
C ARG A 187 18.30 -35.21 -14.03
N ASN A 188 18.23 -34.38 -15.06
CA ASN A 188 17.86 -34.79 -16.42
C ASN A 188 19.09 -34.84 -17.34
N GLY A 189 20.30 -34.81 -16.79
CA GLY A 189 21.53 -34.84 -17.59
C GLY A 189 21.81 -33.54 -18.35
N VAL A 190 21.30 -32.40 -17.87
CA VAL A 190 21.53 -31.09 -18.48
C VAL A 190 22.45 -30.26 -17.58
N LEU A 191 23.51 -29.70 -18.15
CA LEU A 191 24.38 -28.76 -17.48
C LEU A 191 23.68 -27.40 -17.40
N CYS A 192 23.42 -26.90 -16.19
CA CYS A 192 22.78 -25.60 -15.99
C CYS A 192 23.77 -24.58 -15.40
N LEU A 193 23.83 -23.41 -16.02
CA LEU A 193 24.66 -22.28 -15.60
C LEU A 193 23.75 -21.12 -15.21
N ALA A 194 23.55 -20.89 -13.92
CA ALA A 194 22.70 -19.81 -13.41
C ALA A 194 23.53 -18.56 -13.15
N ILE A 195 23.31 -17.50 -13.92
CA ILE A 195 24.13 -16.29 -13.86
C ILE A 195 23.54 -15.23 -12.93
N ASP A 196 24.43 -14.47 -12.31
CA ASP A 196 24.13 -13.20 -11.65
C ASP A 196 24.67 -12.05 -12.51
N TYR A 197 23.97 -10.92 -12.55
CA TYR A 197 24.36 -9.72 -13.29
C TYR A 197 24.08 -8.48 -12.43
N ARG A 198 24.56 -7.29 -12.83
CA ARG A 198 24.28 -6.07 -12.07
C ARG A 198 22.80 -5.71 -12.20
N ASN A 199 22.14 -5.30 -11.11
CA ASN A 199 20.74 -4.83 -11.18
C ASN A 199 20.68 -3.31 -11.24
N TRP A 200 19.54 -2.78 -11.66
CA TRP A 200 19.19 -1.38 -11.45
C TRP A 200 19.04 -1.07 -9.94
N PRO A 201 19.45 0.10 -9.43
CA PRO A 201 20.04 1.27 -10.12
C PRO A 201 21.57 1.21 -10.30
N GLN A 202 22.24 0.12 -9.95
CA GLN A 202 23.71 0.03 -10.03
C GLN A 202 24.25 -0.13 -11.46
N ALA A 203 23.40 -0.55 -12.39
CA ALA A 203 23.69 -0.63 -13.82
C ALA A 203 22.47 -0.19 -14.65
N THR A 204 22.74 0.25 -15.87
CA THR A 204 21.72 0.57 -16.89
C THR A 204 21.36 -0.68 -17.71
N MET A 205 20.21 -0.68 -18.39
CA MET A 205 19.77 -1.82 -19.22
C MET A 205 20.84 -2.34 -20.20
N PRO A 206 21.54 -1.48 -20.98
CA PRO A 206 22.56 -1.97 -21.91
C PRO A 206 23.75 -2.65 -21.20
N GLU A 207 24.12 -2.16 -20.01
CA GLU A 207 25.18 -2.76 -19.21
C GLU A 207 24.78 -4.13 -18.66
N MET A 208 23.52 -4.30 -18.26
CA MET A 208 22.99 -5.58 -17.81
C MET A 208 23.01 -6.61 -18.94
N VAL A 209 22.61 -6.21 -20.16
CA VAL A 209 22.71 -7.07 -21.34
C VAL A 209 24.18 -7.44 -21.62
N ALA A 210 25.10 -6.47 -21.54
CA ALA A 210 26.53 -6.74 -21.72
C ALA A 210 27.10 -7.72 -20.67
N ASP A 211 26.58 -7.71 -19.44
CA ASP A 211 26.96 -8.68 -18.40
C ASP A 211 26.48 -10.09 -18.76
N VAL A 212 25.24 -10.23 -19.28
CA VAL A 212 24.70 -11.51 -19.77
C VAL A 212 25.52 -12.03 -20.95
N GLU A 213 25.84 -11.19 -21.93
CA GLU A 213 26.69 -11.55 -23.07
C GLU A 213 28.09 -11.98 -22.64
N ARG A 214 28.65 -11.33 -21.62
CA ARG A 214 29.93 -11.73 -21.03
C ARG A 214 29.83 -13.11 -20.39
N ALA A 215 28.76 -13.37 -19.65
CA ALA A 215 28.53 -14.67 -19.03
C ALA A 215 28.35 -15.78 -20.09
N LEU A 216 27.66 -15.48 -21.19
CA LEU A 216 27.51 -16.40 -22.33
C LEU A 216 28.86 -16.72 -22.97
N ARG A 217 29.70 -15.72 -23.24
CA ARG A 217 31.05 -15.94 -23.78
C ARG A 217 31.91 -16.75 -22.83
N TRP A 218 31.84 -16.48 -21.54
CA TRP A 218 32.54 -17.27 -20.53
C TRP A 218 32.04 -18.72 -20.52
N ALA A 219 30.72 -18.93 -20.59
CA ALA A 219 30.12 -20.26 -20.63
C ALA A 219 30.58 -21.07 -21.84
N GLN A 220 30.58 -20.47 -23.05
CA GLN A 220 31.08 -21.11 -24.27
C GLN A 220 32.56 -21.48 -24.16
N ALA A 221 33.39 -20.58 -23.61
CA ALA A 221 34.82 -20.83 -23.44
C ALA A 221 35.13 -21.93 -22.41
N ASN A 222 34.27 -22.11 -21.40
CA ASN A 222 34.46 -23.09 -20.33
C ASN A 222 33.62 -24.37 -20.51
N ALA A 223 32.74 -24.45 -21.51
CA ALA A 223 31.78 -25.54 -21.69
C ALA A 223 32.45 -26.92 -21.67
N ALA A 224 33.53 -27.10 -22.45
CA ALA A 224 34.27 -28.37 -22.49
C ALA A 224 34.81 -28.79 -21.12
N SER A 225 35.36 -27.85 -20.35
CA SER A 225 35.90 -28.11 -19.01
C SER A 225 34.82 -28.49 -17.98
N LEU A 226 33.59 -28.03 -18.22
CA LEU A 226 32.42 -28.32 -17.38
C LEU A 226 31.69 -29.60 -17.82
N GLY A 227 32.18 -30.27 -18.86
CA GLY A 227 31.55 -31.46 -19.46
C GLY A 227 30.37 -31.14 -20.37
N GLY A 228 30.18 -29.88 -20.77
CA GLY A 228 29.12 -29.42 -21.67
C GLY A 228 29.48 -29.55 -23.15
N ASP A 229 28.44 -29.65 -23.99
CA ASP A 229 28.55 -29.65 -25.45
C ASP A 229 29.02 -28.29 -25.98
N VAL A 230 30.17 -28.29 -26.66
CA VAL A 230 30.81 -27.13 -27.28
C VAL A 230 30.30 -26.82 -28.68
N HIS A 231 29.58 -27.75 -29.31
CA HIS A 231 29.14 -27.61 -30.70
C HIS A 231 27.76 -26.97 -30.84
N GLY A 232 27.04 -26.75 -29.72
CA GLY A 232 25.79 -25.99 -29.70
C GLY A 232 24.72 -26.53 -30.65
N ARG A 233 24.72 -27.84 -30.90
CA ARG A 233 23.79 -28.45 -31.87
C ARG A 233 22.40 -28.47 -31.28
N VAL A 234 21.52 -27.60 -31.76
CA VAL A 234 20.07 -27.71 -31.54
C VAL A 234 19.60 -28.97 -32.28
N ARG A 235 19.49 -30.09 -31.59
CA ARG A 235 18.91 -31.32 -32.15
C ARG A 235 17.45 -31.04 -32.47
N ARG A 236 17.13 -30.84 -33.75
CA ARG A 236 15.76 -30.83 -34.23
C ARG A 236 15.27 -32.28 -34.21
N SER A 237 14.28 -32.56 -33.37
CA SER A 237 13.49 -33.80 -33.38
C SER A 237 12.52 -33.81 -34.54
#